data_AF-A0A9Q9FHZ9-F1
#
_entry.id   AF-A0A9Q9FHZ9-F1
#
_cell.length_a   1.000
_cell.length_b   1.000
_cell.length_c   1.000
_cell.angle_alpha   90.00
_cell.angle_beta   90.00
_cell.angle_gamma   90.00
#
_symmetry.space_group_name_H-M   'P 1'
#
loop_
_entity.id
_entity.type
_entity.pdbx_description
1 polymer ?
#
loop_
_entity_poly.entity_id
_entity_poly.type
_entity_poly.pdbx_seq_one_letter_code
_entity_poly.pdbx_strand_id
1 'polypeptide(L)'
;MSLAKEILELSVQALQQDYPTYQFMVQRDIAWILQKKMIELIEKKGYALEVYQDYPLKRGGKEYNEHELVVVSQGMNYRDMFKSSSQVELVVRVLFEPSRHRRDICEYHLPRVLMPQFFSQVNELKSLVEMNKAKDTKLILVDEYSRHRQQLNQEEQMDWQSWGSYDDPGLNVSVLVI
;
A
#
# COMPACT_ATOMS: atom_id res chain seq x y z
N MET A 1 -2.22 -7.98 -17.67
CA MET A 1 -1.70 -7.27 -16.49
C MET A 1 -1.36 -5.85 -16.91
N SER A 2 -1.77 -4.82 -16.16
CA SER A 2 -1.43 -3.41 -16.50
C SER A 2 0.02 -3.11 -16.09
N LEU A 3 0.64 -2.12 -16.74
CA LEU A 3 2.01 -1.69 -16.42
C LEU A 3 2.14 -1.22 -14.97
N ALA A 4 1.13 -0.50 -14.45
CA ALA A 4 1.11 -0.04 -13.06
C ALA A 4 1.09 -1.22 -12.07
N LYS A 5 0.33 -2.28 -12.38
CA LYS A 5 0.27 -3.48 -11.54
C LYS A 5 1.59 -4.26 -11.57
N GLU A 6 2.22 -4.38 -12.74
CA GLU A 6 3.56 -4.98 -12.86
C GLU A 6 4.58 -4.25 -11.99
N ILE A 7 4.61 -2.91 -12.06
CA ILE A 7 5.51 -2.09 -11.25
C ILE A 7 5.25 -2.29 -9.76
N LEU A 8 3.99 -2.35 -9.34
CA LEU A 8 3.65 -2.62 -7.95
C LEU A 8 4.18 -3.99 -7.50
N GLU A 9 3.87 -5.05 -8.24
CA GLU A 9 4.28 -6.42 -7.90
C GLU A 9 5.80 -6.54 -7.77
N LEU A 10 6.55 -5.99 -8.73
CA LEU A 10 8.01 -5.96 -8.67
C LEU A 10 8.54 -5.13 -7.50
N SER A 11 7.88 -4.01 -7.18
CA SER A 11 8.28 -3.16 -6.06
C SER A 11 8.02 -3.84 -4.71
N VAL A 12 6.92 -4.59 -4.59
CA VAL A 12 6.58 -5.39 -3.40
C VAL A 12 7.57 -6.54 -3.24
N GLN A 13 7.97 -7.22 -4.32
CA GLN A 13 9.02 -8.24 -4.29
C GLN A 13 10.37 -7.65 -3.86
N ALA A 14 10.74 -6.50 -4.40
CA ALA A 14 11.98 -5.81 -4.00
C ALA A 14 11.92 -5.29 -2.55
N LEU A 15 10.73 -4.93 -2.05
CA LEU A 15 10.52 -4.58 -0.64
C LEU A 15 10.66 -5.81 0.26
N GLN A 16 10.12 -6.97 -0.12
CA GLN A 16 10.25 -8.22 0.63
C GLN A 16 11.72 -8.63 0.82
N GLN A 17 12.54 -8.50 -0.23
CA GLN A 17 13.96 -8.86 -0.19
C GLN A 17 14.75 -7.97 0.76
N ASP A 18 14.47 -6.67 0.75
CA ASP A 18 15.19 -5.69 1.55
C ASP A 18 14.54 -5.42 2.92
N TYR A 19 13.37 -6.00 3.20
CA TYR A 19 12.58 -5.77 4.41
C TYR A 19 13.41 -5.73 5.71
N PRO A 20 14.29 -6.71 6.01
CA PRO A 20 15.04 -6.74 7.26
C PRO A 20 16.07 -5.61 7.40
N THR A 21 16.38 -4.89 6.32
CA THR A 21 17.30 -3.74 6.34
C THR A 21 16.60 -2.44 6.72
N TYR A 22 15.26 -2.41 6.74
CA TYR A 22 14.48 -1.24 7.06
C TYR A 22 13.98 -1.26 8.51
N GLN A 23 13.87 -0.07 9.09
CA GLN A 23 13.27 0.14 10.39
C GLN A 23 11.99 0.98 10.22
N PHE A 24 10.91 0.33 9.81
CA PHE A 24 9.62 1.00 9.61
C PHE A 24 9.00 1.38 10.95
N MET A 25 8.57 2.63 11.12
CA MET A 25 7.89 3.10 12.33
C MET A 25 6.40 3.28 12.09
N VAL A 26 6.03 3.70 10.89
CA VAL A 26 4.65 4.00 10.49
C VAL A 26 4.37 3.56 9.05
N GLN A 27 3.09 3.51 8.66
CA GLN A 27 2.64 3.16 7.32
C GLN A 27 3.31 4.01 6.23
N ARG A 28 3.55 5.30 6.53
CA ARG A 28 4.20 6.25 5.61
C ARG A 28 5.60 5.79 5.20
N ASP A 29 6.35 5.15 6.09
CA ASP A 29 7.72 4.74 5.80
C ASP A 29 7.73 3.64 4.73
N ILE A 30 6.80 2.69 4.85
CA ILE A 30 6.61 1.62 3.85
C ILE A 30 6.16 2.22 2.53
N ALA A 31 5.16 3.11 2.55
CA ALA A 31 4.70 3.80 1.34
C ALA A 31 5.83 4.60 0.66
N TRP A 32 6.71 5.24 1.42
CA TRP A 32 7.87 5.96 0.90
C TRP A 32 8.88 5.03 0.23
N ILE A 33 9.25 3.91 0.86
CA ILE A 33 10.17 2.93 0.24
C ILE A 33 9.55 2.33 -1.01
N LEU A 34 8.27 1.99 -0.97
CA LEU A 34 7.55 1.45 -2.12
C LEU A 34 7.52 2.46 -3.27
N GLN A 35 7.22 3.74 -2.99
CA GLN A 35 7.23 4.81 -3.99
C GLN A 35 8.59 4.93 -4.69
N LYS A 36 9.70 4.94 -3.92
CA LYS A 36 11.05 5.00 -4.50
C LYS A 36 11.32 3.83 -5.45
N LYS A 37 11.02 2.59 -5.00
CA LYS A 37 11.20 1.39 -5.81
C LYS A 37 10.35 1.44 -7.09
N MET A 38 9.12 1.92 -7.01
CA MET A 38 8.24 2.08 -8.17
C MET A 38 8.81 3.09 -9.18
N ILE A 39 9.29 4.25 -8.71
CA ILE A 39 9.90 5.28 -9.57
C ILE A 39 11.14 4.72 -10.27
N GLU A 40 12.05 4.09 -9.54
CA GLU A 40 13.26 3.47 -10.11
C GLU A 40 12.92 2.43 -11.18
N LEU A 41 11.90 1.59 -10.94
CA LEU A 41 11.47 0.58 -11.91
C LEU A 41 10.79 1.18 -13.14
N ILE A 42 9.99 2.24 -12.97
CA ILE A 42 9.36 2.96 -14.08
C ILE A 42 10.42 3.57 -14.99
N GLU A 43 11.42 4.25 -14.41
CA GLU A 43 12.54 4.83 -15.15
C GLU A 43 13.34 3.75 -15.88
N LYS A 44 13.70 2.67 -15.17
CA LYS A 44 14.47 1.54 -15.74
C LYS A 44 13.75 0.86 -16.90
N LYS A 45 12.41 0.75 -16.83
CA LYS A 45 11.58 0.11 -17.87
C LYS A 45 11.12 1.07 -18.96
N GLY A 46 11.32 2.38 -18.79
CA GLY A 46 10.87 3.40 -19.73
C GLY A 46 9.34 3.48 -19.84
N TYR A 47 8.61 3.24 -18.75
CA TYR A 47 7.15 3.34 -18.75
C TYR A 47 6.70 4.80 -18.66
N ALA A 48 5.69 5.16 -19.45
CA ALA A 48 5.05 6.48 -19.40
C ALA A 48 4.09 6.58 -18.21
N LEU A 49 4.62 6.40 -17.00
CA LEU A 49 3.90 6.44 -15.73
C LEU A 49 4.59 7.40 -14.76
N GLU A 50 3.82 7.96 -13.83
CA GLU A 50 4.32 8.77 -12.73
C GLU A 50 3.67 8.30 -11.42
N VAL A 51 4.39 8.42 -10.29
CA VAL A 51 3.91 7.97 -8.97
C VAL A 51 3.92 9.13 -8.00
N TYR A 52 2.74 9.44 -7.48
CA TYR A 52 2.53 10.51 -6.52
C TYR A 52 2.08 9.96 -5.19
N GLN A 53 2.42 10.67 -4.13
CA GLN A 53 1.75 10.54 -2.85
C GLN A 53 0.66 11.60 -2.79
N ASP A 54 -0.48 11.27 -2.18
CA ASP A 54 -1.55 12.24 -1.90
C ASP A 54 -2.08 12.95 -3.16
N TYR A 55 -2.23 12.20 -4.26
CA TYR A 55 -2.72 12.77 -5.52
C TYR A 55 -4.23 13.04 -5.44
N PRO A 56 -4.72 14.24 -5.80
CA PRO A 56 -6.15 14.57 -5.66
C PRO A 56 -7.07 13.73 -6.56
N LEU A 57 -7.86 12.83 -5.96
CA LEU A 57 -8.85 12.01 -6.68
C LEU A 57 -10.29 12.56 -6.61
N LYS A 58 -10.60 13.40 -5.61
CA LYS A 58 -11.94 13.96 -5.35
C LYS A 58 -11.87 15.47 -5.08
N ARG A 59 -12.91 16.22 -5.47
CA ARG A 59 -13.01 17.65 -5.14
C ARG A 59 -13.31 17.84 -3.66
N GLY A 60 -12.62 18.79 -3.02
CA GLY A 60 -12.90 19.18 -1.63
C GLY A 60 -12.38 18.21 -0.57
N GLY A 61 -11.71 17.12 -0.97
CA GLY A 61 -10.96 16.27 -0.04
C GLY A 61 -9.73 17.03 0.44
N LYS A 62 -9.68 17.34 1.75
CA LYS A 62 -8.50 17.86 2.45
C LYS A 62 -7.77 16.78 3.24
N GLU A 63 -8.22 15.53 3.14
CA GLU A 63 -7.62 14.42 3.87
C GLU A 63 -6.31 14.05 3.21
N TYR A 64 -5.22 14.44 3.86
CA TYR A 64 -3.88 13.98 3.54
C TYR A 64 -3.80 12.48 3.82
N ASN A 65 -3.66 11.67 2.78
CA ASN A 65 -3.43 10.23 2.92
C ASN A 65 -1.95 9.92 2.73
N GLU A 66 -1.19 10.10 3.80
CA GLU A 66 0.27 9.96 3.77
C GLU A 66 0.76 8.56 3.37
N HIS A 67 -0.10 7.55 3.51
CA HIS A 67 0.19 6.15 3.20
C HIS A 67 -0.50 5.67 1.92
N GLU A 68 -0.93 6.59 1.05
CA GLU A 68 -1.50 6.30 -0.27
C GLU A 68 -0.57 6.76 -1.40
N LEU A 69 -0.37 5.87 -2.36
CA LEU A 69 0.34 6.12 -3.60
C LEU A 69 -0.61 6.05 -4.77
N VAL A 70 -0.44 6.94 -5.74
CA VAL A 70 -1.26 7.02 -6.93
C VAL A 70 -0.37 7.00 -8.15
N VAL A 71 -0.59 6.00 -9.00
CA VAL A 71 0.09 5.86 -10.29
C VAL A 71 -0.79 6.48 -11.36
N VAL A 72 -0.24 7.41 -12.13
CA VAL A 72 -0.92 8.08 -13.23
C VAL A 72 -0.17 7.87 -14.54
N SER A 73 -0.86 8.06 -15.66
CA SER A 73 -0.19 8.20 -16.96
C SER A 73 0.67 9.46 -16.97
N GLN A 74 1.87 9.38 -17.55
CA GLN A 74 2.80 10.50 -17.60
C GLN A 74 2.15 11.74 -18.24
N GLY A 75 2.33 12.89 -17.60
CA GLY A 75 1.80 14.18 -18.08
C GLY A 75 0.32 14.42 -17.73
N MET A 76 -0.32 13.51 -16.98
CA MET A 76 -1.64 13.74 -16.43
C MET A 76 -1.58 14.85 -15.36
N ASN A 77 -2.50 15.81 -15.42
CA ASN A 77 -2.62 16.85 -14.40
C ASN A 77 -3.72 16.48 -13.38
N TYR A 78 -3.54 16.81 -12.10
CA TYR A 78 -4.56 16.53 -11.08
C TYR A 78 -5.92 17.18 -11.41
N ARG A 79 -5.95 18.28 -12.16
CA ARG A 79 -7.19 18.91 -12.62
C ARG A 79 -7.98 18.03 -13.58
N ASP A 80 -7.32 17.11 -14.27
CA ASP A 80 -7.98 16.15 -15.15
C ASP A 80 -8.87 15.18 -14.36
N MET A 81 -8.50 14.85 -13.11
CA MET A 81 -9.33 14.01 -12.21
C MET A 81 -10.69 14.62 -11.88
N PHE A 82 -10.86 15.92 -12.10
CA PHE A 82 -12.14 16.60 -11.90
C PHE A 82 -13.01 16.62 -13.16
N LYS A 83 -12.52 16.09 -14.27
CA LYS A 83 -13.30 15.79 -15.48
C LYS A 83 -13.87 14.37 -15.34
N SER A 84 -15.03 14.12 -15.95
CA SER A 84 -15.73 12.82 -15.84
C SER A 84 -15.05 11.68 -16.63
N SER A 85 -14.14 11.99 -17.55
CA SER A 85 -13.52 11.03 -18.46
C SER A 85 -12.12 10.55 -18.04
N SER A 86 -11.54 11.11 -16.98
CA SER A 86 -10.16 10.81 -16.56
C SER A 86 -10.15 9.93 -15.32
N GLN A 87 -9.21 9.00 -15.31
CA GLN A 87 -8.96 8.08 -14.20
C GLN A 87 -7.47 7.79 -14.09
N VAL A 88 -6.99 7.55 -12.88
CA VAL A 88 -5.60 7.14 -12.63
C VAL A 88 -5.39 5.67 -12.96
N GLU A 89 -4.14 5.25 -13.11
CA GLU A 89 -3.82 3.85 -13.46
C GLU A 89 -3.99 2.92 -12.27
N LEU A 90 -3.57 3.35 -11.08
CA LEU A 90 -3.59 2.54 -9.88
C LEU A 90 -3.59 3.42 -8.62
N VAL A 91 -4.38 3.06 -7.62
CA VAL A 91 -4.28 3.61 -6.26
C VAL A 91 -3.81 2.50 -5.32
N VAL A 92 -2.80 2.76 -4.50
CA VAL A 92 -2.24 1.80 -3.55
C VAL A 92 -2.28 2.40 -2.14
N ARG A 93 -2.99 1.76 -1.21
CA ARG A 93 -3.03 2.17 0.20
C ARG A 93 -2.25 1.18 1.05
N VAL A 94 -1.39 1.68 1.92
CA VAL A 94 -0.51 0.87 2.77
C VAL A 94 -0.97 0.92 4.23
N LEU A 95 -1.21 -0.24 4.82
CA LEU A 95 -1.45 -0.43 6.23
C LEU A 95 -0.32 -1.23 6.86
N PHE A 96 -0.05 -0.95 8.13
CA PHE A 96 1.07 -1.51 8.86
C PHE A 96 0.64 -1.82 10.30
N GLU A 97 0.75 -3.09 10.68
CA GLU A 97 0.64 -3.59 12.05
C GLU A 97 2.03 -4.07 12.48
N PRO A 98 2.80 -3.26 13.25
CA PRO A 98 4.10 -3.66 13.75
C PRO A 98 3.99 -4.78 14.77
N SER A 99 5.09 -5.52 14.95
CA SER A 99 5.13 -6.57 15.98
C SER A 99 5.15 -5.97 17.37
N ARG A 100 4.38 -6.56 18.29
CA ARG A 100 4.40 -6.18 19.72
C ARG A 100 5.69 -6.56 20.43
N HIS A 101 6.51 -7.41 19.82
CA HIS A 101 7.81 -7.80 20.37
C HIS A 101 8.92 -6.80 20.06
N ARG A 102 8.61 -5.77 19.26
CA ARG A 102 9.54 -4.68 18.97
C ARG A 102 9.91 -3.93 20.24
N ARG A 103 11.20 -3.62 20.36
CA ARG A 103 11.78 -2.93 21.52
C ARG A 103 12.21 -1.50 21.21
N ASP A 104 12.20 -1.14 19.94
CA ASP A 104 12.58 0.16 19.41
C ASP A 104 11.40 1.14 19.31
N ILE A 105 10.17 0.66 19.53
CA ILE A 105 8.96 1.47 19.64
C ILE A 105 8.29 1.18 20.99
N CYS A 106 7.79 2.22 21.65
CA CYS A 106 6.97 2.05 22.84
C CYS A 106 5.67 1.30 22.49
N GLU A 107 5.38 0.17 23.16
CA GLU A 107 4.21 -0.66 22.87
C GLU A 107 2.89 0.13 22.86
N TYR A 108 2.75 1.11 23.76
CA TYR A 108 1.57 1.97 23.86
C TYR A 108 1.35 2.87 22.63
N HIS A 109 2.41 3.16 21.88
CA HIS A 109 2.40 4.01 20.68
C HIS A 109 2.52 3.23 19.38
N LEU A 110 2.49 1.90 19.41
CA LEU A 110 2.52 1.10 18.19
C LEU A 110 1.32 1.47 17.30
N PRO A 111 1.54 1.80 16.01
CA PRO A 111 0.47 1.82 15.04
C PRO A 111 -0.39 0.57 15.16
N ARG A 112 -1.70 0.74 14.98
CA ARG A 112 -2.61 -0.40 15.03
C ARG A 112 -3.64 -0.33 13.91
N VAL A 113 -3.79 -1.43 13.20
CA VAL A 113 -4.83 -1.62 12.19
C VAL A 113 -6.06 -2.21 12.87
N LEU A 114 -7.13 -1.44 12.96
CA LEU A 114 -8.41 -1.93 13.45
C LEU A 114 -9.20 -2.57 12.31
N MET A 115 -9.75 -3.77 12.51
CA MET A 115 -10.49 -4.48 11.46
C MET A 115 -11.69 -3.72 10.89
N PRO A 116 -12.51 -3.02 11.68
CA PRO A 116 -13.57 -2.18 11.12
C PRO A 116 -13.02 -1.08 10.20
N GLN A 117 -11.86 -0.51 10.54
CA GLN A 117 -11.19 0.47 9.68
C GLN A 117 -10.67 -0.20 8.42
N PHE A 118 -10.02 -1.37 8.52
CA PHE A 118 -9.55 -2.13 7.35
C PHE A 118 -10.66 -2.33 6.30
N PHE A 119 -11.83 -2.84 6.69
CA PHE A 119 -12.93 -3.04 5.73
C PHE A 119 -13.48 -1.73 5.17
N SER A 120 -13.53 -0.66 5.99
CA SER A 120 -13.86 0.69 5.51
C SER A 120 -12.88 1.17 4.44
N GLN A 121 -11.58 0.98 4.64
CA GLN A 121 -10.53 1.35 3.69
C GLN A 121 -10.64 0.55 2.38
N VAL A 122 -10.92 -0.76 2.46
CA VAL A 122 -11.16 -1.62 1.27
C VAL A 122 -12.36 -1.11 0.48
N ASN A 123 -13.47 -0.81 1.14
CA ASN A 123 -14.68 -0.32 0.48
C ASN A 123 -14.48 1.07 -0.13
N GLU A 124 -13.72 1.95 0.52
CA GLU A 124 -13.38 3.26 -0.03
C GLU A 124 -12.56 3.13 -1.33
N LEU A 125 -11.55 2.25 -1.36
CA LEU A 125 -10.78 1.97 -2.57
C LEU A 125 -11.65 1.39 -3.68
N LYS A 126 -12.51 0.40 -3.40
CA LYS A 126 -13.48 -0.14 -4.37
C LYS A 126 -14.35 0.97 -4.97
N SER A 127 -14.79 1.91 -4.14
CA SER A 127 -15.59 3.05 -4.60
C SER A 127 -14.88 3.94 -5.62
N LEU A 128 -13.54 4.01 -5.60
CA LEU A 128 -12.77 4.78 -6.59
C LEU A 128 -12.86 4.16 -7.99
N VAL A 129 -12.90 2.82 -8.07
CA VAL A 129 -13.12 2.13 -9.34
C VAL A 129 -14.56 2.33 -9.81
N GLU A 130 -15.53 2.15 -8.91
CA GLU A 130 -16.97 2.34 -9.21
C GLU A 130 -17.29 3.78 -9.68
N MET A 131 -16.60 4.78 -9.14
CA MET A 131 -16.74 6.19 -9.51
C MET A 131 -15.90 6.59 -10.74
N ASN A 132 -15.27 5.62 -11.43
CA ASN A 132 -14.38 5.85 -12.58
C ASN A 132 -13.24 6.85 -12.25
N LYS A 133 -12.66 6.75 -11.04
CA LYS A 133 -11.51 7.54 -10.59
C LYS A 133 -10.20 6.80 -10.72
N ALA A 134 -10.20 5.48 -10.63
CA ALA A 134 -9.03 4.64 -10.80
C ALA A 134 -9.39 3.41 -11.64
N LYS A 135 -8.47 2.96 -12.49
CA LYS A 135 -8.63 1.69 -13.24
C LYS A 135 -8.51 0.48 -12.34
N ASP A 136 -7.66 0.57 -11.32
CA ASP A 136 -7.42 -0.49 -10.35
C ASP A 136 -7.06 0.14 -8.99
N THR A 137 -7.29 -0.60 -7.92
CA THR A 137 -6.93 -0.21 -6.55
C THR A 137 -6.33 -1.40 -5.82
N LYS A 138 -5.35 -1.13 -4.96
CA LYS A 138 -4.72 -2.13 -4.10
C LYS A 138 -4.63 -1.64 -2.67
N LEU A 139 -4.92 -2.51 -1.72
CA LEU A 139 -4.57 -2.33 -0.33
C LEU A 139 -3.48 -3.33 0.03
N ILE A 140 -2.40 -2.84 0.63
CA ILE A 140 -1.32 -3.65 1.16
C ILE A 140 -1.39 -3.57 2.67
N LEU A 141 -1.55 -4.71 3.34
CA LEU A 141 -1.41 -4.83 4.79
C LEU A 141 -0.14 -5.60 5.09
N VAL A 142 0.82 -4.92 5.73
CA VAL A 142 2.02 -5.54 6.31
C VAL A 142 1.77 -5.80 7.78
N ASP A 143 1.74 -7.07 8.18
CA ASP A 143 1.47 -7.54 9.53
C ASP A 143 2.69 -8.30 10.05
N GLU A 144 3.49 -7.63 10.89
CA GLU A 144 4.77 -8.15 11.39
C GLU A 144 4.65 -9.27 12.41
N TYR A 145 3.44 -9.57 12.89
CA TYR A 145 3.20 -10.67 13.83
C TYR A 145 2.18 -11.69 13.30
N SER A 146 1.75 -11.55 12.05
CA SER A 146 0.73 -12.39 11.42
C SER A 146 -0.59 -12.50 12.23
N ARG A 147 -0.90 -11.51 13.06
CA ARG A 147 -2.09 -11.48 13.91
C ARG A 147 -3.36 -11.40 13.07
N HIS A 148 -3.38 -10.50 12.11
CA HIS A 148 -4.50 -10.30 11.20
C HIS A 148 -4.65 -11.45 10.21
N ARG A 149 -3.55 -12.10 9.80
CA ARG A 149 -3.63 -13.34 9.02
C ARG A 149 -4.43 -14.41 9.75
N GLN A 150 -4.17 -14.62 11.05
CA GLN A 150 -4.91 -15.58 11.84
C GLN A 150 -6.38 -15.20 12.01
N GLN A 151 -6.67 -13.92 12.25
CA GLN A 151 -8.02 -13.43 12.45
C GLN A 151 -8.87 -13.46 11.17
N LEU A 152 -8.37 -12.89 10.06
CA LEU A 152 -9.13 -12.76 8.81
C LEU A 152 -9.37 -14.11 8.13
N ASN A 153 -8.43 -15.05 8.20
CA ASN A 153 -8.62 -16.39 7.63
C ASN A 153 -9.67 -17.23 8.36
N GLN A 154 -10.14 -16.81 9.55
CA GLN A 154 -11.30 -17.43 10.19
C GLN A 154 -12.62 -16.99 9.55
N GLU A 155 -12.64 -15.81 8.93
CA GLU A 155 -13.82 -15.20 8.32
C GLU A 155 -13.89 -15.52 6.81
N GLU A 156 -12.77 -15.33 6.10
CA GLU A 156 -12.67 -15.55 4.65
C GLU A 156 -11.24 -15.96 4.29
N GLN A 157 -11.08 -16.94 3.40
CA GLN A 157 -9.76 -17.39 2.98
C GLN A 157 -9.10 -16.33 2.08
N MET A 158 -8.11 -15.64 2.63
CA MET A 158 -7.35 -14.61 1.94
C MET A 158 -5.98 -15.14 1.49
N ASP A 159 -5.46 -14.61 0.38
CA ASP A 159 -4.14 -14.98 -0.15
C ASP A 159 -3.03 -14.16 0.53
N TRP A 160 -2.45 -14.73 1.58
CA TRP A 160 -1.37 -14.11 2.34
C TRP A 160 0.00 -14.58 1.86
N GLN A 161 0.89 -13.62 1.62
CA GLN A 161 2.30 -13.88 1.38
C GLN A 161 3.04 -13.98 2.72
N SER A 162 3.80 -15.04 2.91
CA SER A 162 4.68 -15.20 4.07
C SER A 162 6.05 -14.64 3.73
N TRP A 163 6.42 -13.52 4.34
CA TRP A 163 7.72 -12.89 4.14
C TRP A 163 8.78 -13.44 5.11
N GLY A 164 8.34 -13.97 6.26
CA GLY A 164 9.17 -14.72 7.20
C GLY A 164 9.56 -13.92 8.43
N SER A 165 10.47 -14.49 9.23
CA SER A 165 10.90 -13.93 10.51
C SER A 165 12.24 -13.18 10.45
N TYR A 166 13.01 -13.35 9.38
CA TYR A 166 14.30 -12.68 9.18
C TYR A 166 15.27 -12.81 10.39
N ASP A 167 15.32 -14.01 10.98
CA ASP A 167 16.11 -14.34 12.17
C ASP A 167 15.75 -13.52 13.45
N ASP A 168 14.66 -12.75 13.42
CA ASP A 168 14.08 -12.09 14.59
C ASP A 168 12.91 -12.94 15.14
N PRO A 169 13.03 -13.51 16.35
CA PRO A 169 11.96 -14.32 16.95
C PRO A 169 10.68 -13.52 17.25
N GLY A 170 10.77 -12.19 17.29
CA GLY A 170 9.64 -11.29 17.42
C GLY A 170 8.93 -10.98 16.11
N LEU A 171 9.50 -11.34 14.95
CA LEU A 171 8.92 -11.09 13.64
C LEU A 171 8.34 -12.35 13.01
N ASN A 172 7.20 -12.17 12.37
CA ASN A 172 6.61 -13.10 11.43
C ASN A 172 5.77 -12.28 10.45
N VAL A 173 6.44 -11.75 9.43
CA VAL A 173 5.84 -10.80 8.49
C VAL A 173 4.94 -11.56 7.53
N SER A 174 3.64 -11.28 7.60
CA SER A 174 2.64 -11.69 6.62
C SER A 174 2.14 -10.46 5.89
N VAL A 175 2.03 -10.56 4.56
CA VAL A 175 1.57 -9.46 3.71
C VAL A 175 0.35 -9.89 2.93
N LEU A 176 -0.70 -9.07 3.00
CA LEU A 176 -1.92 -9.21 2.22
C LEU A 176 -1.96 -8.11 1.16
N VAL A 177 -2.23 -8.47 -0.09
CA VAL A 177 -2.42 -7.52 -1.20
C VAL A 177 -3.78 -7.81 -1.84
N ILE A 178 -4.74 -6.91 -1.69
CA ILE A 178 -6.12 -7.06 -2.22
C ILE A 178 -6.53 -5.89 -3.08
#